data_AF-Q4TBE3-F1
#
_entry.id   AF-Q4TBE3-F1
#
_cell.length_a   1.000
_cell.length_b   1.000
_cell.length_c   1.000
_cell.angle_alpha   90.00
_cell.angle_beta   90.00
_cell.angle_gamma   90.00
#
_symmetry.space_group_name_H-M   'P 1'
#
loop_
_entity.id
_entity.type
_entity.pdbx_description
1 polymer ?
#
loop_
_entity_poly.entity_id
_entity_poly.type
_entity_poly.pdbx_seq_one_letter_code
_entity_poly.pdbx_strand_id
1 'polypeptide(L)' 'SVGKHGIICLEDLIHEIHSVGKGFRAANNFLLPFHLSVPRHAARDKAGLLKDVGSPGFRGSDVNAIIRLLN' A
#
# COMPACT_ATOMS: atom_id res chain seq x y z
N SER A 1 19.92 0.21 5.29
CA SER A 1 19.35 0.27 6.65
C SER A 1 18.85 1.68 6.93
N VAL A 2 17.67 1.80 7.56
CA VAL A 2 17.01 3.09 7.87
C VAL A 2 17.31 3.62 9.27
N GLY A 3 18.02 2.87 10.12
CA GLY A 3 18.30 3.27 11.51
C GLY A 3 18.97 4.64 11.67
N LYS A 4 19.78 5.08 10.69
CA LYS A 4 20.38 6.44 10.69
C LYS A 4 19.36 7.59 10.59
N HIS A 5 18.12 7.29 10.23
CA HIS A 5 17.00 8.24 10.18
C HIS A 5 16.07 8.12 11.39
N GLY A 6 16.49 7.38 12.44
CA GLY A 6 15.67 7.19 13.64
C GLY A 6 14.59 6.12 13.51
N ILE A 7 14.53 5.36 12.40
CA ILE A 7 13.58 4.26 12.21
C ILE A 7 14.21 2.98 12.77
N ILE A 8 13.84 2.62 14.00
CA ILE A 8 14.42 1.48 14.73
C ILE A 8 13.43 0.31 14.90
N CYS A 9 12.13 0.58 14.83
CA CYS A 9 11.09 -0.44 14.88
C CYS A 9 10.07 -0.30 13.73
N LEU A 10 9.10 -1.22 13.69
CA LEU A 10 8.03 -1.22 12.70
C LEU A 10 7.10 -0.01 12.90
N GLU A 11 6.85 0.39 14.14
CA GLU A 11 5.99 1.52 14.48
C GLU A 11 6.56 2.83 13.93
N ASP A 12 7.88 3.04 14.00
CA ASP A 12 8.54 4.20 13.41
C ASP A 12 8.36 4.22 11.89
N LEU A 13 8.47 3.06 11.23
CA LEU A 13 8.29 2.95 9.78
C LEU A 13 6.86 3.31 9.37
N ILE A 14 5.87 2.80 10.11
CA ILE A 14 4.45 3.12 9.89
C ILE A 14 4.21 4.62 10.13
N HIS A 15 4.77 5.17 11.21
CA HIS A 15 4.60 6.58 11.56
C HIS A 15 5.18 7.50 10.47
N GLU A 16 6.40 7.24 10.00
CA GLU A 16 7.05 8.02 8.95
C GLU A 16 6.26 8.01 7.64
N ILE A 17 5.70 6.86 7.24
CA ILE A 17 4.86 6.73 6.04
C ILE A 17 3.51 7.44 6.20
N HIS A 18 2.80 7.19 7.31
CA HIS A 18 1.45 7.71 7.53
C HIS A 18 1.42 9.23 7.75
N SER A 19 2.38 9.77 8.50
CA SER A 19 2.45 11.20 8.82
C SER A 19 3.23 12.02 7.80
N VAL A 20 3.89 11.36 6.84
CA VAL A 20 4.83 12.00 5.90
C VAL A 20 5.95 12.73 6.66
N GLY A 21 6.63 11.99 7.54
CA GLY A 21 7.68 12.51 8.42
C GLY A 21 8.97 12.88 7.68
N LYS A 22 9.98 13.35 8.43
CA LYS A 22 11.28 13.79 7.88
C LYS A 22 12.04 12.65 7.19
N GLY A 23 11.82 11.41 7.65
CA GLY A 23 12.39 10.19 7.11
C GLY A 23 11.57 9.53 6.00
N PHE A 24 10.45 10.12 5.56
CA PHE A 24 9.51 9.52 4.60
C PHE A 24 10.18 8.90 3.38
N ARG A 25 11.11 9.62 2.73
CA ARG A 25 11.82 9.11 1.54
C ARG A 25 12.66 7.87 1.85
N ALA A 26 13.30 7.84 3.02
CA ALA A 26 14.08 6.69 3.46
C ALA A 26 13.19 5.50 3.83
N ALA A 27 12.07 5.76 4.53
CA ALA A 27 11.06 4.76 4.85
C ALA A 27 10.43 4.14 3.59
N ASN A 28 10.01 4.96 2.64
CA ASN A 28 9.36 4.51 1.40
C ASN A 28 10.30 3.67 0.53
N ASN A 29 11.57 4.08 0.40
CA ASN A 29 12.56 3.34 -0.37
C ASN A 29 13.06 2.06 0.34
N PHE A 30 12.82 1.94 1.65
CA PHE A 30 13.16 0.74 2.41
C PHE A 30 12.13 -0.37 2.20
N LEU A 31 10.86 -0.02 1.99
CA LEU A 31 9.81 -0.97 1.64
C LEU A 31 9.98 -1.44 0.20
N LEU A 32 9.82 -2.76 -0.02
CA LEU A 32 9.59 -3.29 -1.35
C LEU A 32 8.15 -2.96 -1.79
N PRO A 33 7.89 -2.85 -3.10
CA PRO A 33 6.53 -2.76 -3.60
C PRO A 33 5.68 -3.91 -3.06
N PHE A 34 4.53 -3.60 -2.48
CA PHE A 34 3.62 -4.60 -1.93
C PHE A 34 2.99 -5.43 -3.04
N HIS A 35 3.15 -6.75 -2.97
CA HIS A 35 2.45 -7.67 -3.84
C HIS A 35 1.08 -7.99 -3.23
N LEU A 36 0.01 -7.41 -3.80
CA LEU A 36 -1.35 -7.62 -3.32
C LEU A 36 -1.95 -8.95 -3.85
N SER A 37 -2.90 -9.51 -3.10
CA SER A 37 -3.68 -10.67 -3.51
C SER A 37 -4.69 -10.27 -4.59
N VAL A 38 -5.15 -11.24 -5.38
CA VAL A 38 -6.27 -11.06 -6.32
C VAL A 38 -7.37 -12.05 -5.95
N PRO A 39 -8.65 -11.62 -5.90
CA PRO A 39 -9.76 -12.55 -5.71
C PRO A 39 -9.69 -13.65 -6.76
N ARG A 40 -9.85 -14.92 -6.36
CA ARG A 40 -9.65 -16.11 -7.23
C ARG A 40 -10.43 -16.06 -8.55
N HIS A 41 -11.54 -15.33 -8.59
CA HIS A 41 -12.38 -15.14 -9.77
C HIS A 41 -12.01 -13.91 -10.61
N ALA A 42 -11.41 -12.87 -10.02
CA ALA A 42 -10.88 -11.68 -10.68
C ALA A 42 -9.51 -11.90 -11.32
N ALA A 43 -8.76 -12.92 -10.89
CA ALA A 43 -7.45 -13.28 -11.44
C ALA A 43 -7.47 -13.75 -12.91
N ARG A 44 -8.65 -13.99 -13.49
CA ARG A 44 -8.79 -14.51 -14.86
C ARG A 44 -8.60 -13.45 -15.93
N ASP A 45 -9.03 -12.21 -15.69
CA ASP A 45 -8.87 -11.11 -16.63
C ASP A 45 -9.06 -9.71 -15.99
N LYS A 46 -8.72 -8.68 -16.75
CA LYS A 46 -8.88 -7.26 -16.35
C LYS A 46 -10.35 -6.88 -16.10
N ALA A 47 -11.31 -7.52 -16.76
CA ALA A 47 -12.73 -7.17 -16.62
C ALA A 47 -13.29 -7.63 -15.27
N GLY A 48 -12.89 -8.83 -14.80
CA GLY A 48 -13.21 -9.34 -13.46
C GLY A 48 -12.63 -8.45 -12.37
N LEU A 49 -11.35 -8.05 -12.49
CA LEU A 49 -10.76 -7.10 -11.55
C LEU A 49 -11.49 -5.76 -11.52
N LEU A 50 -11.87 -5.20 -12.67
CA LEU A 50 -12.62 -3.95 -12.75
C LEU A 50 -14.04 -4.07 -12.19
N LYS A 51 -14.67 -5.25 -12.26
CA LYS A 51 -15.97 -5.49 -11.65
C LYS A 51 -15.89 -5.45 -10.12
N ASP A 52 -14.82 -6.01 -9.55
CA ASP A 52 -14.64 -6.11 -8.10
C ASP A 52 -14.05 -4.83 -7.50
N VAL A 53 -13.08 -4.22 -8.17
CA VAL A 53 -12.34 -3.05 -7.68
C VAL A 53 -12.92 -1.74 -8.22
N GLY A 54 -13.58 -1.73 -9.39
CA GLY A 54 -14.09 -0.53 -10.07
C GLY A 54 -13.05 0.14 -10.98
N SER A 55 -13.39 1.31 -11.53
CA SER A 55 -12.55 2.03 -12.50
C SER A 55 -11.24 2.60 -11.90
N PRO A 56 -10.14 2.70 -12.67
CA PRO A 56 -8.91 3.36 -12.20
C PRO A 56 -9.15 4.84 -11.86
N GLY A 57 -8.45 5.37 -10.86
CA GLY A 57 -8.50 6.78 -10.49
C GLY A 57 -8.26 7.05 -9.01
N PHE A 58 -8.24 8.33 -8.64
CA PHE A 58 -8.19 8.76 -7.24
C PHE A 58 -9.50 8.43 -6.52
N ARG A 59 -9.40 7.89 -5.31
CA ARG A 59 -10.55 7.42 -4.51
C ARG A 59 -10.60 7.97 -3.10
N GLY A 60 -9.73 8.92 -2.75
CA GLY A 60 -9.63 9.44 -1.39
C GLY A 60 -9.52 8.31 -0.36
N SER A 61 -10.37 8.36 0.67
CA SER A 61 -10.39 7.36 1.74
C SER A 61 -10.95 5.98 1.34
N ASP A 62 -11.70 5.89 0.23
CA ASP A 62 -12.32 4.64 -0.22
C ASP A 62 -11.30 3.62 -0.75
N VAL A 63 -10.06 4.06 -1.04
CA VAL A 63 -8.95 3.15 -1.38
C VAL A 63 -8.73 2.07 -0.32
N ASN A 64 -9.02 2.38 0.95
CA ASN A 64 -8.86 1.44 2.06
C ASN A 64 -9.80 0.22 1.95
N ALA A 65 -10.97 0.36 1.31
CA ALA A 65 -11.87 -0.77 1.07
C ALA A 65 -11.27 -1.75 0.05
N ILE A 66 -10.60 -1.22 -0.98
CA ILE A 66 -9.91 -2.02 -2.00
C ILE A 66 -8.73 -2.76 -1.40
N ILE A 67 -7.88 -2.07 -0.62
CA ILE A 67 -6.71 -2.72 0.00
C ILE A 67 -7.14 -3.89 0.90
N ARG A 68 -8.28 -3.80 1.62
CA ARG A 68 -8.82 -4.91 2.41
C ARG A 68 -9.31 -6.09 1.58
N LEU A 69 -9.79 -5.85 0.36
CA LEU A 69 -10.21 -6.90 -0.57
C LEU A 69 -9.00 -7.65 -1.16
N LEU A 70 -7.87 -6.95 -1.32
CA LEU A 70 -6.66 -7.42 -1.99
C LEU A 70 -5.53 -7.77 -1.01
N ASN A 71 -5.84 -7.93 0.28
CA ASN A 71 -4.87 -8.40 1.28
C ASN A 71 -4.91 -9.91 1.48
#